data_AF-A0A968M8L9-F1
#
_entry.id   AF-A0A968M8L9-F1
#
_cell.length_a   1.000
_cell.length_b   1.000
_cell.length_c   1.000
_cell.angle_alpha   90.00
_cell.angle_beta   90.00
_cell.angle_gamma   90.00
#
_symmetry.space_group_name_H-M   'P 1'
#
loop_
_entity.id
_entity.type
_entity.pdbx_description
1 polymer ?
#
loop_
_entity_poly.entity_id
_entity_poly.type
_entity_poly.pdbx_seq_one_letter_code
_entity_poly.pdbx_strand_id
1 'polypeptide(L)'
;MGKATQHLLGAEIGPEHLNDDRLGRVLDQLYDTGLTSLFMEIAVRAAHQCDLDLSSLHLNSSSFSVEGQYKADPDELPAIRICQRASSAQI
;
A
#
# COMPACT_ATOMS: atom_id res chain seq x y z
N MET A 1 -34.70 -8.53 -3.55
CA MET A 1 -34.25 -9.19 -2.31
C MET A 1 -32.75 -9.42 -2.42
N GLY A 2 -31.95 -8.59 -1.74
CA GLY A 2 -30.49 -8.49 -1.89
C GLY A 2 -29.74 -9.67 -1.30
N LYS A 3 -29.68 -10.79 -2.04
CA LYS A 3 -28.97 -12.01 -1.62
C LYS A 3 -27.47 -11.78 -1.35
N ALA A 4 -26.84 -10.79 -2.01
CA ALA A 4 -25.41 -10.53 -1.87
C ALA A 4 -25.08 -9.65 -0.65
N THR A 5 -25.90 -8.65 -0.33
CA THR A 5 -25.58 -7.64 0.68
C THR A 5 -25.47 -8.24 2.08
N GLN A 6 -26.46 -9.02 2.48
CA GLN A 6 -26.50 -9.67 3.79
C GLN A 6 -25.42 -10.75 3.96
N HIS A 7 -25.01 -11.39 2.85
CA HIS A 7 -23.98 -12.42 2.87
C HIS A 7 -22.57 -11.82 2.98
N LEU A 8 -22.32 -10.67 2.34
CA LEU A 8 -21.00 -10.03 2.30
C LEU A 8 -20.77 -9.07 3.48
N LEU A 9 -21.80 -8.37 3.92
CA LEU A 9 -21.69 -7.26 4.88
C LEU A 9 -22.34 -7.57 6.24
N GLY A 10 -23.02 -8.73 6.35
CA GLY A 10 -23.72 -9.16 7.56
C GLY A 10 -25.23 -8.97 7.49
N ALA A 11 -25.97 -9.79 8.26
CA ALA A 11 -27.43 -9.87 8.19
C ALA A 11 -28.15 -8.54 8.50
N GLU A 12 -27.52 -7.67 9.29
CA GLU A 12 -28.04 -6.36 9.70
C GLU A 12 -27.89 -5.27 8.61
N ILE A 13 -27.12 -5.53 7.54
CA ILE A 13 -26.86 -4.55 6.49
C ILE A 13 -27.73 -4.83 5.26
N GLY A 14 -28.87 -4.14 5.23
CA GLY A 14 -29.77 -4.11 4.08
C GLY A 14 -29.24 -3.23 2.92
N PRO A 15 -29.63 -3.53 1.68
CA PRO A 15 -29.24 -2.74 0.50
C PRO A 15 -29.67 -1.26 0.58
N GLU A 16 -30.77 -0.95 1.28
CA GLU A 16 -31.25 0.40 1.54
C GLU A 16 -30.29 1.28 2.35
N HIS A 17 -29.36 0.66 3.09
CA HIS A 17 -28.34 1.38 3.85
C HIS A 17 -27.18 1.87 2.97
N LEU A 18 -26.98 1.28 1.81
CA LEU A 18 -25.88 1.56 0.88
C LEU A 18 -26.36 2.47 -0.25
N ASN A 19 -26.68 3.71 0.09
CA ASN A 19 -26.95 4.76 -0.89
C ASN A 19 -25.76 5.74 -0.98
N ASP A 20 -25.63 6.37 -2.15
CA ASP A 20 -24.49 7.25 -2.48
C ASP A 20 -24.39 8.45 -1.52
N ASP A 21 -25.53 9.05 -1.15
CA ASP A 21 -25.58 10.17 -0.19
C ASP A 21 -25.04 9.80 1.20
N ARG A 22 -25.33 8.59 1.68
CA ARG A 22 -24.79 8.10 2.96
C ARG A 22 -23.32 7.75 2.82
N LEU A 23 -22.91 7.15 1.71
CA LEU A 23 -21.52 6.79 1.46
C LEU A 23 -20.63 8.04 1.40
N GLY A 24 -21.04 9.06 0.65
CA GLY A 24 -20.31 10.34 0.56
C GLY A 24 -20.11 11.00 1.92
N ARG A 25 -21.18 11.12 2.73
CA ARG A 25 -21.08 11.70 4.08
C ARG A 25 -20.18 10.90 5.02
N VAL A 26 -20.17 9.58 4.90
CA VAL A 26 -19.26 8.72 5.69
C VAL A 26 -17.82 8.93 5.23
N LEU A 27 -17.56 9.00 3.92
CA LEU A 27 -16.22 9.26 3.39
C LEU A 27 -15.69 10.63 3.84
N ASP A 28 -16.53 11.66 3.90
CA ASP A 28 -16.16 12.98 4.44
C ASP A 28 -15.74 12.88 5.91
N GLN A 29 -16.52 12.17 6.74
CA GLN A 29 -16.18 11.96 8.16
C GLN A 29 -14.88 11.17 8.35
N LEU A 30 -14.66 10.15 7.51
CA LEU A 30 -13.43 9.36 7.51
C LEU A 30 -12.22 10.21 7.11
N TYR A 31 -12.41 11.12 6.15
CA TYR A 31 -11.39 12.06 5.73
C TYR A 31 -10.98 12.99 6.88
N ASP A 32 -11.95 13.59 7.57
CA ASP A 32 -11.71 14.46 8.73
C ASP A 32 -10.98 13.74 9.88
N THR A 33 -11.18 12.42 10.02
CA THR A 33 -10.58 11.60 11.07
C THR A 33 -9.12 11.20 10.75
N GLY A 34 -8.69 11.31 9.49
CA GLY A 34 -7.35 10.97 9.03
C GLY A 34 -7.23 9.53 8.52
N LEU A 35 -7.26 9.37 7.19
CA LEU A 35 -7.30 8.06 6.52
C LEU A 35 -6.07 7.19 6.77
N THR A 36 -4.88 7.77 6.88
CA THR A 36 -3.64 6.99 7.06
C THR A 36 -3.66 6.20 8.37
N SER A 37 -4.02 6.84 9.47
CA SER A 37 -4.07 6.19 10.79
C SER A 37 -5.13 5.11 10.83
N LEU A 38 -6.32 5.41 10.33
CA LEU A 38 -7.43 4.46 10.23
C LEU A 38 -7.05 3.24 9.38
N PHE A 39 -6.48 3.47 8.20
CA PHE A 39 -6.06 2.41 7.30
C PHE A 39 -5.00 1.52 7.95
N MET A 40 -4.00 2.11 8.59
CA MET A 40 -2.95 1.36 9.29
C MET A 40 -3.52 0.49 10.41
N GLU A 41 -4.46 1.02 11.19
CA GLU A 41 -5.10 0.25 12.27
C GLU A 41 -5.89 -0.95 11.73
N ILE A 42 -6.66 -0.75 10.65
CA ILE A 42 -7.39 -1.84 9.98
C ILE A 42 -6.41 -2.87 9.41
N ALA A 43 -5.35 -2.43 8.74
CA ALA A 43 -4.36 -3.30 8.12
C ALA A 43 -3.63 -4.18 9.15
N VAL A 44 -3.24 -3.61 10.29
CA VAL A 44 -2.60 -4.37 11.38
C VAL A 44 -3.56 -5.41 11.96
N ARG A 45 -4.82 -5.04 12.21
CA ARG A 45 -5.84 -5.98 12.70
C ARG A 45 -6.09 -7.12 11.71
N ALA A 46 -6.18 -6.80 10.41
CA ALA A 46 -6.35 -7.80 9.36
C ALA A 46 -5.13 -8.74 9.27
N ALA A 47 -3.92 -8.20 9.37
CA ALA A 47 -2.70 -9.00 9.38
C ALA A 47 -2.65 -9.98 10.56
N HIS A 48 -3.09 -9.56 11.74
CA HIS A 48 -3.22 -10.45 12.90
C HIS A 48 -4.29 -11.53 12.69
N GLN A 49 -5.42 -11.21 12.08
CA GLN A 49 -6.47 -12.21 11.77
C GLN A 49 -6.01 -13.24 10.74
N CYS A 50 -5.13 -12.83 9.82
CA CYS A 50 -4.55 -13.69 8.79
C CYS A 50 -3.26 -14.40 9.25
N ASP A 51 -2.88 -14.28 10.53
CA ASP A 51 -1.67 -14.87 11.13
C ASP A 51 -0.39 -14.56 10.31
N LEU A 52 -0.30 -13.32 9.81
CA LEU A 52 0.87 -12.87 9.06
C LEU A 52 2.01 -12.54 10.03
N ASP A 53 3.19 -13.11 9.75
CA ASP A 53 4.41 -12.72 10.45
C ASP A 53 4.84 -11.31 10.02
N LEU A 54 4.66 -10.35 10.94
CA LEU A 54 5.04 -8.95 10.76
C LEU A 54 6.50 -8.67 11.19
N SER A 55 7.29 -9.71 11.53
CA SER A 55 8.67 -9.56 12.02
C SER A 55 9.62 -8.93 10.99
N SER A 56 9.29 -8.98 9.69
CA SER A 56 10.06 -8.37 8.62
C SER A 56 9.23 -7.33 7.84
N LEU A 57 9.39 -6.06 8.20
CA LEU A 57 8.77 -4.94 7.49
C LEU A 57 9.78 -4.25 6.54
N HIS A 58 10.14 -4.90 5.43
CA HIS A 58 10.98 -4.28 4.40
C HIS A 58 10.12 -3.66 3.28
N LEU A 59 9.83 -2.36 3.42
CA LEU A 59 9.29 -1.53 2.34
C LEU A 59 10.45 -1.11 1.40
N ASN A 60 10.96 -2.03 0.58
CA ASN A 60 11.92 -1.71 -0.48
C ASN A 60 11.19 -1.24 -1.75
N SER A 61 10.51 -0.08 -1.67
CA SER A 61 9.89 0.54 -2.84
C SER A 61 10.79 1.67 -3.36
N SER A 62 11.78 1.29 -4.17
CA SER A 62 12.54 2.24 -4.99
C SER A 62 13.01 1.51 -6.25
N SER A 63 12.08 1.30 -7.17
CA SER A 63 12.39 0.87 -8.54
C SER A 63 12.32 2.09 -9.44
N PHE A 64 13.47 2.53 -9.95
CA PHE A 64 13.54 3.58 -10.97
C PHE A 64 13.98 2.92 -12.27
N SER A 65 13.08 2.89 -13.26
CA SER A 65 13.37 2.38 -14.60
C SER A 65 13.68 3.56 -15.51
N VAL A 66 14.78 3.47 -16.27
CA VAL A 66 15.17 4.50 -17.23
C VAL A 66 15.23 3.88 -18.61
N GLU A 67 14.46 4.42 -19.54
CA GLU A 67 14.45 4.01 -20.95
C GLU A 67 14.86 5.19 -21.84
N GLY A 68 15.75 4.94 -22.79
CA GLY A 68 16.26 5.96 -23.70
C GLY A 68 17.54 5.51 -24.40
N GLN A 69 17.81 6.10 -25.56
CA GLN A 69 19.05 5.86 -26.29
C GLN A 69 20.15 6.75 -25.71
N TYR A 70 20.91 6.20 -24.76
CA TYR A 70 22.05 6.89 -24.18
C TYR A 70 23.09 7.15 -25.25
N LYS A 71 23.41 8.43 -25.49
CA LYS A 71 24.57 8.79 -26.28
C LYS A 71 25.79 8.54 -25.39
N ALA A 72 26.55 7.49 -25.69
CA ALA A 72 27.84 7.29 -25.05
C ALA A 72 28.81 8.34 -25.62
N ASP A 73 29.31 9.23 -24.76
CA ASP A 73 30.47 10.06 -25.09
C ASP A 73 31.70 9.13 -25.14
N PRO A 74 32.53 9.14 -26.20
CA PRO A 74 33.72 8.29 -26.27
C PRO A 74 34.72 8.46 -25.12
N ASP A 75 34.66 9.58 -24.38
CA ASP A 75 35.48 9.82 -23.19
C ASP A 75 34.79 9.42 -21.86
N GLU A 76 33.53 8.99 -21.88
CA GLU A 76 32.81 8.48 -20.69
C GLU A 76 32.77 6.94 -20.64
N LEU A 77 33.26 6.37 -19.54
CA LEU A 77 33.10 4.94 -19.27
C LEU A 77 31.60 4.60 -19.11
N PRO A 78 31.08 3.55 -19.78
CA PRO A 78 29.69 3.13 -19.62
C PRO A 78 29.53 2.45 -18.26
N ALA A 79 29.23 3.22 -17.22
CA ALA A 79 29.01 2.65 -15.90
C ALA A 79 27.94 3.42 -15.14
N ILE A 80 26.75 2.85 -15.10
CA ILE A 80 25.83 3.08 -13.98
C ILE A 80 26.52 2.48 -12.76
N ARG A 81 27.19 3.32 -11.96
CA ARG A 81 27.75 2.90 -10.66
C ARG A 81 26.61 2.77 -9.66
N ILE A 82 26.08 1.55 -9.51
CA ILE A 82 25.27 1.22 -8.35
C ILE A 82 26.21 1.22 -7.14
N CYS A 83 26.04 2.20 -6.24
CA CYS A 83 26.79 2.25 -4.99
C CYS A 83 26.42 1.03 -4.13
N GLN A 84 27.24 -0.02 -4.17
CA GLN A 84 27.17 -1.08 -3.18
C GLN A 84 27.63 -0.52 -1.84
N ARG A 85 26.77 -0.59 -0.82
CA ARG A 85 27.08 -0.28 0.57
C ARG A 85 28.34 -1.05 0.98
N ALA A 86 29.40 -0.33 1.35
CA ALA A 86 30.57 -0.93 1.97
C ALA A 86 30.16 -1.49 3.34
N SER A 87 30.10 -2.82 3.47
CA SER A 87 30.16 -3.47 4.78
C SER A 87 31.64 -3.60 5.15
N SER A 88 32.15 -2.64 5.92
CA SER A 88 33.36 -2.90 6.71
C SER A 88 32.95 -3.80 7.89
N ALA A 89 33.13 -5.10 7.72
CA ALA A 89 33.29 -6.01 8.83
C ALA A 89 34.76 -6.46 8.81
N GLN A 90 35.57 -5.80 9.62
CA GLN A 90 36.85 -6.35 10.05
C GLN A 90 36.57 -7.56 10.95
N ILE A 91 37.00 -8.75 10.51
CA ILE A 91 37.53 -9.81 11.37
C ILE A 91 38.69 -10.45 10.61
#